data_AF-A0A6P0NHT2-F1
#
_entry.id   AF-A0A6P0NHT2-F1
#
_cell.length_a   1.000
_cell.length_b   1.000
_cell.length_c   1.000
_cell.angle_alpha   90.00
_cell.angle_beta   90.00
_cell.angle_gamma   90.00
#
_symmetry.space_group_name_H-M   'P 1'
#
loop_
_entity.id
_entity.type
_entity.pdbx_description
1 polymer ?
#
loop_
_entity_poly.entity_id
_entity_poly.type
_entity_poly.pdbx_seq_one_letter_code
_entity_poly.pdbx_strand_id
1 'polypeptide(L)'
;MSDCIKTGTVENNSGEQYQKTTFARGLLVSIRYLLLVVLVFCLETCTVSSPAQAPVNDYVRRYLDVAEPVPISLDGKGQTKLFDGEDLSFGINLFSENCQRCHVGGANIINPTVSLSLERLAGAKPPRDNLNGLVAFMRKPMTYDGTEESFSCREVPESWIPQEEIEKLAAFVIRAAQKGPGWGTDNLF
;
A
#
# COMPACT_ATOMS: atom_id res chain seq x y z
N MET A 1 -9.11 68.22 -83.71
CA MET A 1 -8.97 68.19 -82.25
C MET A 1 -9.13 66.75 -81.83
N SER A 2 -8.05 66.17 -81.31
CA SER A 2 -7.92 64.79 -80.87
C SER A 2 -8.88 64.45 -79.74
N ASP A 3 -9.38 63.21 -79.69
CA ASP A 3 -9.68 62.58 -78.41
C ASP A 3 -9.36 61.09 -78.44
N CYS A 4 -8.62 60.67 -77.43
CA CYS A 4 -8.00 59.37 -77.20
C CYS A 4 -8.43 58.95 -75.80
N ILE A 5 -9.21 57.87 -75.62
CA ILE A 5 -9.45 57.30 -74.28
C ILE A 5 -9.47 55.77 -74.31
N LYS A 6 -8.33 55.23 -73.84
CA LYS A 6 -8.08 54.06 -72.97
C LYS A 6 -8.98 52.82 -73.08
N THR A 7 -8.37 51.76 -73.60
CA THR A 7 -8.63 50.36 -73.25
C THR A 7 -8.24 50.11 -71.78
N GLY A 8 -9.23 49.83 -70.92
CA GLY A 8 -9.02 49.33 -69.56
C GLY A 8 -8.99 47.81 -69.55
N THR A 9 -7.88 47.23 -69.10
CA THR A 9 -7.74 45.81 -68.78
C THR A 9 -8.63 45.46 -67.58
N VAL A 10 -9.56 44.52 -67.75
CA VAL A 10 -10.37 43.95 -66.67
C VAL A 10 -9.47 43.02 -65.86
N GLU A 11 -9.08 43.44 -64.66
CA GLU A 11 -8.30 42.64 -63.72
C GLU A 11 -9.14 41.48 -63.15
N ASN A 12 -8.60 40.27 -63.27
CA ASN A 12 -9.20 38.98 -62.89
C ASN A 12 -9.11 38.71 -61.37
N ASN A 13 -9.59 39.62 -60.54
CA ASN A 13 -9.42 39.58 -59.08
C ASN A 13 -10.36 38.58 -58.35
N SER A 14 -11.43 38.13 -59.00
CA SER A 14 -12.47 37.27 -58.39
C SER A 14 -12.09 35.79 -58.31
N GLY A 15 -11.38 35.26 -59.30
CA GLY A 15 -10.92 33.86 -59.33
C GLY A 15 -9.82 33.58 -58.30
N GLU A 16 -8.90 34.53 -58.13
CA GLU A 16 -7.80 34.40 -57.17
C GLU A 16 -8.30 34.45 -55.71
N GLN A 17 -9.33 35.25 -55.43
CA GLN A 17 -9.93 35.33 -54.09
C GLN A 17 -10.79 34.08 -53.75
N TYR A 18 -11.50 33.53 -54.72
CA TYR A 18 -12.27 32.28 -54.57
C TYR A 18 -11.37 31.07 -54.32
N GLN A 19 -10.21 31.00 -54.98
CA GLN A 19 -9.24 29.92 -54.80
C GLN A 19 -8.56 29.99 -53.42
N LYS A 20 -8.21 31.20 -52.95
CA LYS A 20 -7.63 31.43 -51.62
C LYS A 20 -8.59 31.04 -50.48
N THR A 21 -9.88 31.37 -50.61
CA THR A 21 -10.89 31.07 -49.59
C THR A 21 -11.24 29.57 -49.52
N THR A 22 -11.27 28.89 -50.67
CA THR A 22 -11.49 27.43 -50.74
C THR A 22 -10.28 26.66 -50.18
N PHE A 23 -9.06 27.10 -50.48
CA PHE A 23 -7.84 26.54 -49.93
C PHE A 23 -7.73 26.74 -48.41
N ALA A 24 -8.06 27.93 -47.89
CA ALA A 24 -8.09 28.21 -46.47
C ALA A 24 -9.13 27.37 -45.71
N ARG A 25 -10.31 27.14 -46.31
CA ARG A 25 -11.34 26.27 -45.74
C ARG A 25 -10.91 24.81 -45.69
N GLY A 26 -10.28 24.30 -46.75
CA GLY A 26 -9.71 22.94 -46.77
C GLY A 26 -8.61 22.76 -45.73
N LEU A 27 -7.71 23.74 -45.60
CA LEU A 27 -6.63 23.72 -44.60
C LEU A 27 -7.17 23.72 -43.16
N LEU A 28 -8.19 24.52 -42.86
CA LEU A 28 -8.82 24.56 -41.54
C LEU A 28 -9.53 23.24 -41.18
N VAL A 29 -10.15 22.56 -42.14
CA VAL A 29 -10.78 21.25 -41.93
C VAL A 29 -9.73 20.18 -41.67
N SER A 30 -8.64 20.16 -42.45
CA SER A 30 -7.53 19.23 -42.25
C SER A 30 -6.82 19.43 -40.91
N ILE A 31 -6.62 20.67 -40.48
CA ILE A 31 -6.05 20.98 -39.15
C ILE A 31 -6.99 20.51 -38.04
N ARG A 32 -8.31 20.76 -38.15
CA ARG A 32 -9.29 20.28 -37.16
C ARG A 32 -9.33 18.75 -37.09
N TYR A 33 -9.24 18.07 -38.22
CA TYR A 33 -9.21 16.61 -38.28
C TYR A 33 -7.93 16.06 -37.63
N LEU A 34 -6.76 16.64 -37.94
CA LEU A 34 -5.50 16.26 -37.30
C LEU A 34 -5.52 16.50 -35.79
N LEU A 35 -6.07 17.64 -35.33
CA LEU A 35 -6.22 17.91 -33.90
C LEU A 35 -7.13 16.90 -33.22
N LEU A 36 -8.24 16.49 -33.86
CA LEU A 36 -9.12 15.45 -33.32
C LEU A 36 -8.44 14.08 -33.25
N VAL A 37 -7.68 13.71 -34.29
CA VAL A 37 -6.93 12.44 -34.30
C VAL A 37 -5.86 12.42 -33.20
N VAL A 38 -5.13 13.53 -33.01
CA VAL A 38 -4.15 13.66 -31.92
C VAL A 38 -4.83 13.59 -30.55
N LEU A 39 -6.00 14.22 -30.38
CA LEU A 39 -6.73 14.21 -29.11
C LEU A 39 -7.26 12.81 -28.76
N VAL A 40 -7.77 12.06 -29.74
CA VAL A 40 -8.19 10.66 -29.58
C VAL A 40 -7.00 9.76 -29.30
N PHE A 41 -5.88 9.94 -29.99
CA PHE A 41 -4.66 9.18 -29.74
C PHE A 41 -4.08 9.47 -28.34
N CYS A 42 -4.10 10.73 -27.90
CA CYS A 42 -3.70 11.10 -26.54
C CYS A 42 -4.62 10.45 -25.49
N LEU A 43 -5.93 10.44 -25.71
CA LEU A 43 -6.91 9.78 -24.83
C LEU A 43 -6.68 8.26 -24.73
N GLU A 44 -6.32 7.59 -25.83
CA GLU A 44 -6.01 6.15 -25.82
C GLU A 44 -4.67 5.83 -25.13
N THR A 45 -3.68 6.72 -25.17
CA THR A 45 -2.39 6.51 -24.50
C THR A 45 -2.40 6.82 -22.99
N CYS A 46 -3.48 7.40 -22.45
CA CYS A 46 -3.64 7.68 -21.03
C CYS A 46 -4.29 6.51 -20.26
N THR A 47 -3.93 5.26 -20.55
CA THR A 47 -4.28 4.16 -19.65
C THR A 47 -3.49 4.32 -18.36
N VAL A 48 -4.12 4.90 -17.35
CA VAL A 48 -3.56 4.99 -16.00
C VAL A 48 -3.44 3.58 -15.47
N SER A 49 -2.23 3.02 -15.51
CA SER A 49 -1.94 1.72 -14.91
C SER A 49 -2.26 1.81 -13.42
N SER A 50 -3.37 1.19 -12.98
CA SER A 50 -3.59 1.02 -11.55
C SER A 50 -2.43 0.22 -10.97
N PRO A 51 -1.89 0.57 -9.79
CA PRO A 51 -0.88 -0.24 -9.15
C PRO A 51 -1.45 -1.65 -8.94
N ALA A 52 -0.67 -2.66 -9.31
CA ALA A 52 -1.03 -4.05 -9.05
C ALA A 52 -1.03 -4.26 -7.52
N GLN A 53 -2.20 -4.22 -6.91
CA GLN A 53 -2.38 -4.49 -5.49
C GLN A 53 -2.16 -5.98 -5.23
N ALA A 54 -1.27 -6.31 -4.30
CA ALA A 54 -1.12 -7.68 -3.87
C ALA A 54 -2.38 -8.10 -3.11
N PRO A 55 -2.89 -9.32 -3.30
CA PRO A 55 -4.09 -9.75 -2.60
C PRO A 55 -3.84 -9.80 -1.09
N VAL A 56 -4.59 -9.01 -0.32
CA VAL A 56 -4.60 -9.06 1.15
C VAL A 56 -4.99 -10.47 1.61
N ASN A 57 -4.22 -11.02 2.55
CA ASN A 57 -4.43 -12.34 3.12
C ASN A 57 -5.87 -12.50 3.66
N ASP A 58 -6.48 -13.65 3.42
CA ASP A 58 -7.88 -13.89 3.76
C ASP A 58 -8.21 -13.78 5.26
N TYR A 59 -7.29 -14.20 6.13
CA TYR A 59 -7.46 -14.06 7.58
C TYR A 59 -7.40 -12.58 7.97
N VAL A 60 -6.40 -11.86 7.46
CA VAL A 60 -6.21 -10.43 7.72
C VAL A 60 -7.45 -9.64 7.30
N ARG A 61 -7.89 -9.82 6.06
CA ARG A 61 -9.08 -9.17 5.51
C ARG A 61 -10.35 -9.47 6.30
N ARG A 62 -10.53 -10.72 6.72
CA ARG A 62 -11.79 -11.18 7.34
C ARG A 62 -11.89 -10.84 8.82
N TYR A 63 -10.79 -10.87 9.55
CA TYR A 63 -10.82 -10.85 11.01
C TYR A 63 -10.11 -9.66 11.64
N LEU A 64 -9.20 -9.00 10.92
CA LEU A 64 -8.35 -7.96 11.52
C LEU A 64 -8.82 -6.52 11.27
N ASP A 65 -9.99 -6.33 10.66
CA ASP A 65 -10.61 -4.99 10.51
C ASP A 65 -9.63 -3.97 9.88
N VAL A 66 -9.21 -4.27 8.65
CA VAL A 66 -8.16 -3.55 7.89
C VAL A 66 -8.70 -2.94 6.59
N ALA A 67 -9.97 -2.51 6.58
CA ALA A 67 -10.51 -1.81 5.41
C ALA A 67 -9.75 -0.50 5.12
N GLU A 68 -9.15 0.09 6.16
CA GLU A 68 -8.27 1.26 6.12
C GLU A 68 -7.00 0.95 6.95
N PRO A 69 -5.90 1.72 6.78
CA PRO A 69 -4.71 1.55 7.61
C PRO A 69 -5.01 1.64 9.11
N VAL A 70 -4.53 0.67 9.87
CA VAL A 70 -4.81 0.53 11.30
C VAL A 70 -3.66 1.08 12.15
N PRO A 71 -3.95 1.81 13.25
CA PRO A 71 -2.93 2.30 14.15
C PRO A 71 -2.46 1.20 15.11
N ILE A 72 -1.14 1.02 15.22
CA ILE A 72 -0.49 0.19 16.22
C ILE A 72 0.33 1.09 17.14
N SER A 73 0.17 0.94 18.46
CA SER A 73 0.90 1.77 19.43
C SER A 73 2.40 1.51 19.35
N LEU A 74 3.20 2.58 19.38
CA LEU A 74 4.66 2.48 19.38
C LEU A 74 5.21 2.05 20.74
N ASP A 75 4.71 2.66 21.83
CA ASP A 75 5.25 2.45 23.19
C ASP A 75 4.22 2.66 24.32
N GLY A 76 2.92 2.70 24.00
CA GLY A 76 1.86 2.94 24.99
C GLY A 76 1.66 4.41 25.40
N LYS A 77 2.42 5.37 24.87
CA LYS A 77 2.32 6.80 25.23
C LYS A 77 1.48 7.64 24.27
N GLY A 78 0.56 6.99 23.55
CA GLY A 78 -0.34 7.63 22.59
C GLY A 78 0.23 7.83 21.18
N GLN A 79 1.51 7.55 20.94
CA GLN A 79 2.06 7.51 19.58
C GLN A 79 1.71 6.19 18.90
N THR A 80 1.39 6.25 17.60
CA THR A 80 1.02 5.10 16.79
C THR A 80 1.67 5.16 15.41
N LYS A 81 1.94 3.99 14.82
CA LYS A 81 2.29 3.83 13.40
C LYS A 81 1.14 3.16 12.66
N LEU A 82 0.86 3.59 11.44
CA LEU A 82 -0.19 3.01 10.59
C LEU A 82 0.36 1.83 9.80
N PHE A 83 -0.43 0.77 9.70
CA PHE A 83 -0.17 -0.42 8.88
C PHE A 83 -1.42 -0.77 8.09
N ASP A 84 -1.29 -1.04 6.80
CA ASP A 84 -2.43 -1.42 5.96
C ASP A 84 -2.63 -2.95 5.90
N GLY A 85 -3.61 -3.38 5.11
CA GLY A 85 -3.89 -4.80 4.91
C GLY A 85 -2.73 -5.56 4.26
N GLU A 86 -1.95 -4.93 3.38
CA GLU A 86 -0.79 -5.55 2.73
C GLU A 86 0.35 -5.75 3.73
N ASP A 87 0.61 -4.76 4.59
CA ASP A 87 1.58 -4.85 5.67
C ASP A 87 1.27 -5.99 6.64
N LEU A 88 0.02 -6.10 7.10
CA LEU A 88 -0.37 -7.19 7.99
C LEU A 88 -0.40 -8.55 7.28
N SER A 89 -0.64 -8.58 5.97
CA SER A 89 -0.54 -9.78 5.14
C SER A 89 0.90 -10.26 5.01
N PHE A 90 1.84 -9.33 4.89
CA PHE A 90 3.26 -9.63 4.94
C PHE A 90 3.64 -10.18 6.33
N GLY A 91 3.17 -9.53 7.40
CA GLY A 91 3.42 -9.95 8.78
C GLY A 91 2.93 -11.37 9.10
N ILE A 92 1.72 -11.76 8.66
CA ILE A 92 1.22 -13.14 8.88
C ILE A 92 1.99 -14.19 8.09
N ASN A 93 2.53 -13.85 6.92
CA ASN A 93 3.37 -14.76 6.14
C ASN A 93 4.69 -15.01 6.88
N LEU A 94 5.36 -13.95 7.35
CA LEU A 94 6.55 -14.07 8.20
C LEU A 94 6.26 -14.89 9.46
N PHE A 95 5.11 -14.66 10.11
CA PHE A 95 4.71 -15.41 11.29
C PHE A 95 4.53 -16.90 11.00
N SER A 96 3.89 -17.23 9.87
CA SER A 96 3.66 -18.63 9.46
C SER A 96 4.96 -19.37 9.20
N GLU A 97 5.91 -18.72 8.55
CA GLU A 97 7.22 -19.30 8.23
C GLU A 97 8.11 -19.50 9.46
N ASN A 98 8.02 -18.58 10.43
CA ASN A 98 9.06 -18.45 11.45
C ASN A 98 8.59 -18.72 12.89
N CYS A 99 7.31 -18.52 13.19
CA CYS A 99 6.79 -18.46 14.56
C CYS A 99 5.67 -19.48 14.81
N GLN A 100 4.88 -19.81 13.79
CA GLN A 100 3.63 -20.57 13.92
C GLN A 100 3.81 -21.96 14.52
N ARG A 101 4.96 -22.61 14.31
CA ARG A 101 5.25 -23.94 14.90
C ARG A 101 5.05 -23.94 16.42
N CYS A 102 5.41 -22.85 17.10
CA CYS A 102 5.24 -22.72 18.54
C CYS A 102 4.04 -21.84 18.95
N HIS A 103 3.59 -20.98 18.03
CA HIS A 103 2.60 -19.93 18.31
C HIS A 103 1.34 -20.00 17.44
N VAL A 104 0.95 -21.18 16.98
CA VAL A 104 -0.29 -21.37 16.21
C VAL A 104 -1.49 -20.77 16.95
N GLY A 105 -2.27 -19.94 16.25
CA GLY A 105 -3.43 -19.26 16.83
C GLY A 105 -3.10 -18.33 18.01
N GLY A 106 -1.85 -17.90 18.17
CA GLY A 106 -1.40 -17.10 19.31
C GLY A 106 -1.11 -17.91 20.58
N ALA A 107 -1.14 -19.24 20.53
CA ALA A 107 -0.76 -20.10 21.66
C ALA A 107 0.74 -20.00 21.98
N ASN A 108 1.18 -20.72 23.01
CA ASN A 108 2.60 -20.98 23.24
C ASN A 108 2.78 -22.42 23.70
N ILE A 109 3.17 -23.30 22.79
CA ILE A 109 3.27 -24.74 23.10
C ILE A 109 4.39 -25.06 24.09
N ILE A 110 5.42 -24.21 24.20
CA ILE A 110 6.56 -24.41 25.09
C ILE A 110 6.19 -24.01 26.52
N ASN A 111 5.49 -22.88 26.66
CA ASN A 111 4.93 -22.44 27.93
C ASN A 111 3.49 -21.95 27.74
N PRO A 112 2.48 -22.84 27.92
CA PRO A 112 1.07 -22.50 27.72
C PRO A 112 0.57 -21.37 28.61
N THR A 113 1.26 -21.07 29.72
CA THR A 113 0.89 -19.95 30.60
C THR A 113 1.32 -18.59 30.06
N VAL A 114 2.06 -18.51 28.95
CA VAL A 114 2.54 -17.25 28.37
C VAL A 114 2.23 -17.23 26.87
N SER A 115 0.96 -17.07 26.54
CA SER A 115 0.45 -16.95 25.16
C SER A 115 0.73 -15.57 24.54
N LEU A 116 0.37 -15.40 23.26
CA LEU A 116 0.40 -14.13 22.52
C LEU A 116 -0.93 -13.37 22.60
N SER A 117 -1.77 -13.65 23.62
CA SER A 117 -2.96 -12.85 23.88
C SER A 117 -2.59 -11.44 24.33
N LEU A 118 -3.48 -10.48 24.09
CA LEU A 118 -3.23 -9.08 24.41
C LEU A 118 -2.92 -8.86 25.90
N GLU A 119 -3.67 -9.54 26.78
CA GLU A 119 -3.45 -9.49 28.23
C GLU A 119 -2.03 -9.96 28.61
N ARG A 120 -1.58 -11.09 28.05
CA ARG A 120 -0.25 -11.64 28.36
C ARG A 120 0.84 -10.73 27.80
N LEU A 121 0.68 -10.21 26.58
CA LEU A 121 1.61 -9.25 26.00
C LEU A 121 1.73 -7.98 26.85
N ALA A 122 0.61 -7.43 27.32
CA ALA A 122 0.59 -6.23 28.16
C ALA A 122 1.17 -6.48 29.56
N GLY A 123 0.96 -7.67 30.14
CA GLY A 123 1.44 -8.04 31.47
C GLY A 123 2.93 -8.40 31.54
N ALA A 124 3.60 -8.59 30.40
CA ALA A 124 5.03 -8.85 30.35
C ALA A 124 5.84 -7.64 30.87
N LYS A 125 7.08 -7.89 31.30
CA LYS A 125 8.00 -6.84 31.75
C LYS A 125 9.26 -6.83 30.87
N PRO A 126 9.56 -5.71 30.16
CA PRO A 126 8.64 -4.61 29.87
C PRO A 126 7.42 -5.07 29.03
N PRO A 127 6.34 -4.25 28.93
CA PRO A 127 5.16 -4.58 28.13
C PRO A 127 5.47 -4.82 26.64
N ARG A 128 4.81 -5.83 26.06
CA ARG A 128 5.04 -6.33 24.69
C ARG A 128 3.80 -6.22 23.79
N ASP A 129 2.81 -5.44 24.21
CA ASP A 129 1.57 -5.13 23.50
C ASP A 129 1.69 -3.91 22.55
N ASN A 130 2.92 -3.47 22.32
CA ASN A 130 3.28 -2.31 21.50
C ASN A 130 4.45 -2.66 20.57
N LEU A 131 4.60 -1.89 19.50
CA LEU A 131 5.53 -2.19 18.42
C LEU A 131 6.98 -2.29 18.91
N ASN A 132 7.45 -1.29 19.68
CA ASN A 132 8.83 -1.25 20.15
C ASN A 132 9.13 -2.39 21.13
N GLY A 133 8.21 -2.66 22.07
CA GLY A 133 8.36 -3.73 23.06
C GLY A 133 8.41 -5.11 22.41
N LEU A 134 7.53 -5.38 21.44
CA LEU A 134 7.50 -6.68 20.76
C LEU A 134 8.70 -6.87 19.82
N VAL A 135 9.10 -5.83 19.08
CA VAL A 135 10.32 -5.89 18.26
C VAL A 135 11.55 -6.10 19.13
N ALA A 136 11.70 -5.35 20.23
CA ALA A 136 12.81 -5.52 21.16
C ALA A 136 12.87 -6.95 21.72
N PHE A 137 11.72 -7.53 22.09
CA PHE A 137 11.65 -8.93 22.52
C PHE A 137 12.09 -9.90 21.42
N MET A 138 11.66 -9.72 20.17
CA MET A 138 12.12 -10.61 19.09
C MET A 138 13.61 -10.45 18.79
N ARG A 139 14.18 -9.25 18.92
CA ARG A 139 15.63 -9.00 18.79
C ARG A 139 16.44 -9.62 19.92
N LYS A 140 15.86 -9.69 21.13
CA LYS A 140 16.51 -10.28 22.29
C LYS A 140 15.45 -10.85 23.25
N PRO A 141 15.10 -12.13 23.11
CA PRO A 141 14.05 -12.71 23.94
C PRO A 141 14.43 -12.73 25.41
N MET A 142 13.50 -12.30 26.26
CA MET A 142 13.66 -12.25 27.72
C MET A 142 12.56 -13.07 28.41
N THR A 143 12.78 -13.51 29.65
CA THR A 143 11.76 -14.10 30.51
C THR A 143 10.56 -13.16 30.67
N TYR A 144 9.40 -13.68 31.08
CA TYR A 144 8.16 -12.89 31.16
C TYR A 144 8.27 -11.69 32.10
N ASP A 145 9.04 -11.83 33.17
CA ASP A 145 9.39 -10.80 34.14
C ASP A 145 10.58 -9.92 33.72
N GLY A 146 11.27 -10.25 32.62
CA GLY A 146 12.35 -9.47 32.03
C GLY A 146 13.70 -9.57 32.73
N THR A 147 13.85 -10.50 33.68
CA THR A 147 15.05 -10.62 34.52
C THR A 147 16.19 -11.36 33.85
N GLU A 148 15.88 -12.31 32.95
CA GLU A 148 16.86 -13.16 32.29
C GLU A 148 16.58 -13.27 30.78
N GLU A 149 17.62 -13.61 30.00
CA GLU A 149 17.46 -13.97 28.59
C GLU A 149 16.73 -15.31 28.46
N SER A 150 15.81 -15.40 27.51
CA SER A 150 15.03 -16.61 27.26
C SER A 150 15.53 -17.31 26.01
N PHE A 151 15.89 -18.59 26.15
CA PHE A 151 16.23 -19.46 25.02
C PHE A 151 15.02 -20.25 24.49
N SER A 152 13.83 -20.02 25.07
CA SER A 152 12.59 -20.69 24.66
C SER A 152 11.95 -20.08 23.41
N CYS A 153 12.33 -18.87 23.05
CA CYS A 153 11.94 -18.20 21.82
C CYS A 153 13.16 -17.99 20.92
N ARG A 154 12.95 -17.94 19.61
CA ARG A 154 14.01 -17.72 18.64
C ARG A 154 14.35 -16.24 18.57
N GLU A 155 15.63 -15.91 18.74
CA GLU A 155 16.14 -14.58 18.45
C GLU A 155 16.07 -14.28 16.94
N VAL A 156 15.64 -13.06 16.60
CA VAL A 156 15.51 -12.58 15.23
C VAL A 156 16.48 -11.41 15.02
N PRO A 157 17.74 -11.64 14.58
CA PRO A 157 18.66 -10.54 14.30
C PRO A 157 18.24 -9.74 13.06
N GLU A 158 18.71 -8.49 12.98
CA GLU A 158 18.41 -7.57 11.87
C GLU A 158 18.98 -8.06 10.53
N SER A 159 20.07 -8.84 10.57
CA SER A 159 20.64 -9.49 9.39
C SER A 159 19.75 -10.58 8.78
N TRP A 160 18.77 -11.07 9.54
CA TRP A 160 17.83 -12.09 9.08
C TRP A 160 16.47 -11.50 8.69
N ILE A 161 15.86 -10.71 9.57
CA ILE A 161 14.63 -9.96 9.26
C ILE A 161 14.90 -8.47 9.50
N PRO A 162 14.94 -7.64 8.44
CA PRO A 162 15.18 -6.19 8.54
C PRO A 162 14.15 -5.47 9.41
N GLN A 163 14.48 -4.24 9.83
CA GLN A 163 13.64 -3.46 10.74
C GLN A 163 12.21 -3.23 10.21
N GLU A 164 12.06 -2.91 8.93
CA GLU A 164 10.72 -2.69 8.34
C GLU A 164 9.87 -3.97 8.38
N GLU A 165 10.48 -5.11 8.06
CA GLU A 165 9.80 -6.40 7.98
C GLU A 165 9.39 -6.92 9.36
N ILE A 166 10.26 -6.79 10.37
CA ILE A 166 9.95 -7.23 11.73
C ILE A 166 8.86 -6.37 12.37
N GLU A 167 8.75 -5.10 11.99
CA GLU A 167 7.65 -4.24 12.41
C GLU A 167 6.32 -4.71 11.83
N LYS A 168 6.27 -5.16 10.58
CA LYS A 168 5.06 -5.75 9.98
C LYS A 168 4.66 -7.04 10.68
N LEU A 169 5.64 -7.89 11.03
CA LEU A 169 5.43 -9.08 11.86
C LEU A 169 4.85 -8.72 13.24
N ALA A 170 5.45 -7.76 13.93
CA ALA A 170 4.98 -7.29 15.24
C ALA A 170 3.58 -6.69 15.15
N ALA A 171 3.31 -5.86 14.14
CA ALA A 171 2.01 -5.27 13.89
C ALA A 171 0.93 -6.33 13.66
N PHE A 172 1.24 -7.39 12.90
CA PHE A 172 0.33 -8.52 12.73
C PHE A 172 0.00 -9.20 14.06
N VAL A 173 1.02 -9.56 14.86
CA VAL A 173 0.81 -10.22 16.16
C VAL A 173 -0.05 -9.38 17.10
N ILE A 174 0.24 -8.08 17.20
CA ILE A 174 -0.51 -7.15 18.05
C ILE A 174 -1.95 -7.02 17.54
N ARG A 175 -2.14 -6.84 16.23
CA ARG A 175 -3.49 -6.70 15.65
C ARG A 175 -4.31 -7.99 15.80
N ALA A 176 -3.68 -9.15 15.62
CA ALA A 176 -4.30 -10.44 15.85
C ALA A 176 -4.70 -10.60 17.32
N ALA A 177 -3.87 -10.16 18.27
CA ALA A 177 -4.21 -10.15 19.69
C ALA A 177 -5.38 -9.21 20.03
N GLN A 178 -5.58 -8.14 19.27
CA GLN A 178 -6.67 -7.18 19.47
C GLN A 178 -8.00 -7.62 18.84
N LYS A 179 -7.96 -8.30 17.69
CA LYS A 179 -9.15 -8.52 16.85
C LYS A 179 -9.39 -9.97 16.44
N GLY A 180 -8.34 -10.81 16.45
CA GLY A 180 -8.38 -12.19 16.00
C GLY A 180 -9.27 -13.07 16.88
N PRO A 181 -10.33 -13.69 16.34
CA PRO A 181 -11.18 -14.59 17.11
C PRO A 181 -10.38 -15.76 17.66
N GLY A 182 -10.45 -15.97 18.98
CA GLY A 182 -9.74 -17.06 19.66
C GLY A 182 -8.23 -16.89 19.78
N TRP A 183 -7.66 -15.76 19.33
CA TRP A 183 -6.22 -15.54 19.34
C TRP A 183 -5.64 -15.54 20.77
N GLY A 184 -4.70 -16.43 21.03
CA GLY A 184 -4.01 -16.55 22.32
C GLY A 184 -4.91 -16.98 23.47
N THR A 185 -6.11 -17.49 23.18
CA THR A 185 -7.03 -17.97 24.21
C THR A 185 -6.57 -19.34 24.73
N ASP A 186 -6.53 -19.46 26.06
CA ASP A 186 -6.07 -20.68 26.75
C ASP A 186 -7.16 -21.79 26.76
N ASN A 187 -8.38 -21.48 26.28
CA ASN A 187 -9.60 -22.31 26.38
C ASN A 187 -10.12 -22.81 25.01
N LEU A 188 -9.23 -23.21 24.09
CA LEU A 188 -9.65 -23.72 22.77
C LEU A 188 -10.07 -25.20 22.77
N PHE A 189 -10.10 -25.84 23.94
CA PHE A 189 -10.63 -27.19 24.17
C PHE A 189 -11.42 -27.26 25.48
#